data_AF-A0A7W1C9Y0-F1
#
_entry.id   AF-A0A7W1C9Y0-F1
#
_cell.length_a   1.000
_cell.length_b   1.000
_cell.length_c   1.000
_cell.angle_alpha   90.00
_cell.angle_beta   90.00
_cell.angle_gamma   90.00
#
_symmetry.space_group_name_H-M   'P 1'
#
loop_
_entity.id
_entity.type
_entity.pdbx_description
1 polymer ?
#
loop_
_entity_poly.entity_id
_entity_poly.type
_entity_poly.pdbx_seq_one_letter_code
_entity_poly.pdbx_strand_id
1 'polypeptide(L)'
;MRGRRAGLVAFAAASIGGCGDEPVDKEVGSMPREPADVLWSTDTLSPSEIELGRRDSSWRQAVKLDRRFVVRAALDTVAIPEIWDDIGEEPALADPPGREEGVHLPLYGDVEGPSVLYVQVLLDRARFSPGILDGKWGKNTEKAVYWLQHREELPATGLVDSTTYARIFDLAGRPERFDREHVLTEDDVTGLFRRIPRSVYAQARLKCLCYETLTERLAER
;
A
#
# COMPACT_ATOMS: atom_id res chain seq x y z
N MET A 1 -65.25 -1.73 -32.15
CA MET A 1 -64.44 -2.58 -31.24
C MET A 1 -63.83 -1.70 -30.15
N ARG A 2 -64.08 -2.07 -28.88
CA ARG A 2 -63.47 -1.60 -27.61
C ARG A 2 -63.51 -0.09 -27.32
N GLY A 3 -64.52 0.31 -26.53
CA GLY A 3 -64.53 1.57 -25.78
C GLY A 3 -63.57 1.52 -24.58
N ARG A 4 -62.86 2.62 -24.34
CA ARG A 4 -62.06 2.86 -23.13
C ARG A 4 -62.90 3.70 -22.15
N ARG A 5 -63.13 3.18 -20.94
CA ARG A 5 -63.59 3.96 -19.79
C ARG A 5 -62.41 4.17 -18.84
N ALA A 6 -62.36 5.39 -18.29
CA ALA A 6 -61.43 5.85 -17.29
C ALA A 6 -61.59 5.09 -15.95
N GLY A 7 -60.50 5.01 -15.20
CA GLY A 7 -60.47 4.48 -13.84
C GLY A 7 -59.27 5.05 -13.08
N LEU A 8 -59.56 6.07 -12.27
CA LEU A 8 -58.70 6.65 -11.25
C LEU A 8 -58.25 5.55 -10.26
N VAL A 9 -56.96 5.44 -9.97
CA VAL A 9 -56.48 4.58 -8.87
C VAL A 9 -55.88 5.48 -7.79
N ALA A 10 -56.51 5.41 -6.62
CA ALA A 10 -56.13 6.09 -5.40
C ALA A 10 -54.84 5.50 -4.81
N PHE A 11 -54.02 6.38 -4.25
CA PHE A 11 -52.91 6.00 -3.38
C PHE A 11 -53.46 5.51 -2.04
N ALA A 12 -53.05 4.30 -1.64
CA ALA A 12 -53.15 3.84 -0.27
C ALA A 12 -51.73 3.65 0.28
N ALA A 13 -51.41 4.44 1.31
CA ALA A 13 -50.21 4.25 2.11
C ALA A 13 -50.34 2.96 2.93
N ALA A 14 -49.34 2.09 2.85
CA ALA A 14 -49.20 0.94 3.74
C ALA A 14 -48.10 1.23 4.76
N SER A 15 -48.51 1.13 6.02
CA SER A 15 -47.79 1.36 7.25
C SER A 15 -46.55 0.48 7.44
N ILE A 16 -45.55 1.06 8.10
CA ILE A 16 -44.47 0.35 8.79
C ILE A 16 -45.11 -0.56 9.84
N GLY A 17 -44.89 -1.87 9.74
CA GLY A 17 -45.43 -2.84 10.69
C GLY A 17 -44.69 -4.16 10.67
N GLY A 18 -44.05 -4.47 11.79
CA GLY A 18 -43.85 -5.84 12.29
C GLY A 18 -42.53 -6.52 11.93
N CYS A 19 -41.64 -6.66 12.92
CA CYS A 19 -40.79 -7.85 13.02
C CYS A 19 -41.73 -9.06 13.18
N GLY A 20 -41.97 -9.79 12.09
CA GLY A 20 -42.69 -11.05 12.09
C GLY A 20 -41.73 -12.18 11.73
N ASP A 21 -41.71 -13.21 12.57
CA ASP A 21 -41.01 -14.47 12.38
C ASP A 21 -41.32 -15.11 11.02
N GLU A 22 -40.37 -15.09 10.09
CA GLU A 22 -40.40 -15.97 8.91
C GLU A 22 -39.73 -17.31 9.27
N PRO A 23 -40.37 -18.46 9.00
CA PRO A 23 -39.76 -19.76 9.22
C PRO A 23 -38.59 -19.94 8.24
N VAL A 24 -37.38 -20.12 8.79
CA VAL A 24 -36.13 -20.36 8.07
C VAL A 24 -36.05 -21.83 7.65
N ASP A 25 -36.99 -22.28 6.81
CA ASP A 25 -36.93 -23.59 6.18
C ASP A 25 -36.81 -23.42 4.65
N LYS A 26 -35.69 -22.82 4.22
CA LYS A 26 -35.17 -23.08 2.88
C LYS A 26 -34.08 -24.12 3.04
N GLU A 27 -34.39 -25.36 2.68
CA GLU A 27 -33.39 -26.40 2.48
C GLU A 27 -32.36 -25.90 1.46
N VAL A 28 -31.26 -25.33 1.97
CA VAL A 28 -30.06 -25.08 1.20
C VAL A 28 -29.49 -26.45 0.90
N GLY A 29 -29.66 -26.90 -0.35
CA GLY A 29 -29.15 -28.19 -0.81
C GLY A 29 -27.74 -28.43 -0.30
N SER A 30 -27.57 -29.50 0.47
CA SER A 30 -26.31 -29.90 1.07
C SER A 30 -25.38 -30.39 -0.03
N MET A 31 -24.71 -29.45 -0.72
CA MET A 31 -23.49 -29.80 -1.43
C MET A 31 -22.52 -30.37 -0.39
N PRO A 32 -21.95 -31.57 -0.58
CA PRO A 32 -20.91 -32.06 0.30
C PRO A 32 -19.78 -31.03 0.29
N ARG A 33 -19.57 -30.36 1.43
CA ARG A 33 -18.36 -29.58 1.63
C ARG A 33 -17.25 -30.60 1.85
N GLU A 34 -16.47 -30.87 0.81
CA GLU A 34 -15.17 -31.49 0.98
C GLU A 34 -14.43 -30.72 2.10
N PRO A 35 -13.78 -31.40 3.04
CA PRO A 35 -12.96 -30.71 4.03
C PRO A 35 -11.96 -29.84 3.26
N ALA A 36 -11.96 -28.54 3.52
CA ALA A 36 -10.92 -27.68 2.98
C ALA A 36 -9.60 -28.11 3.64
N ASP A 37 -8.80 -28.88 2.93
CA ASP A 37 -7.44 -29.19 3.35
C ASP A 37 -6.67 -27.87 3.37
N VAL A 38 -6.32 -27.43 4.58
CA VAL A 38 -5.46 -26.26 4.72
C VAL A 38 -4.05 -26.69 4.36
N LEU A 39 -3.69 -26.50 3.10
CA LEU A 39 -2.34 -26.71 2.60
C LEU A 39 -1.43 -25.58 3.12
N TRP A 40 -0.91 -25.75 4.34
CA TRP A 40 0.21 -24.95 4.83
C TRP A 40 1.49 -25.49 4.18
N SER A 41 2.04 -24.75 3.22
CA SER A 41 3.40 -25.04 2.75
C SER A 41 4.41 -24.48 3.73
N THR A 42 5.43 -25.28 4.07
CA THR A 42 6.62 -24.84 4.79
C THR A 42 7.66 -24.20 3.87
N ASP A 43 7.41 -24.19 2.56
CA ASP A 43 8.32 -23.65 1.56
C ASP A 43 8.34 -22.14 1.68
N THR A 44 9.42 -21.63 2.25
CA THR A 44 9.73 -20.20 2.20
C THR A 44 10.16 -19.87 0.78
N LEU A 45 9.45 -18.94 0.14
CA LEU A 45 9.86 -18.36 -1.13
C LEU A 45 11.32 -17.91 -1.03
N SER A 46 12.12 -18.26 -2.03
CA SER A 46 13.46 -17.72 -2.18
C SER A 46 13.41 -16.19 -2.35
N PRO A 47 14.49 -15.46 -2.01
CA PRO A 47 14.57 -14.03 -2.27
C PRO A 47 14.22 -13.68 -3.72
N SER A 48 14.68 -14.46 -4.69
CA SER A 48 14.36 -14.26 -6.11
C SER A 48 12.87 -14.42 -6.44
N GLU A 49 12.16 -15.34 -5.79
CA GLU A 49 10.71 -15.52 -6.01
C GLU A 49 9.92 -14.38 -5.39
N ILE A 50 10.36 -13.87 -4.23
CA ILE A 50 9.79 -12.68 -3.60
C ILE A 50 9.97 -11.47 -4.52
N GLU A 51 11.18 -11.28 -5.06
CA GLU A 51 11.50 -10.18 -5.98
C GLU A 51 10.72 -10.29 -7.30
N LEU A 52 10.50 -11.51 -7.81
CA LEU A 52 9.61 -11.74 -8.95
C LEU A 52 8.17 -11.34 -8.61
N GLY A 53 7.71 -11.70 -7.41
CA GLY A 53 6.40 -11.32 -6.88
C GLY A 53 6.23 -9.81 -6.74
N ARG A 54 7.29 -9.05 -6.38
CA ARG A 54 7.27 -7.58 -6.33
C ARG A 54 7.02 -6.96 -7.70
N ARG A 55 7.58 -7.55 -8.76
CA ARG A 55 7.48 -7.06 -10.15
C ARG A 55 6.26 -7.58 -10.93
N ASP A 56 5.40 -8.37 -10.28
CA ASP A 56 4.19 -8.90 -10.90
C ASP A 56 3.24 -7.76 -11.34
N SER A 57 3.12 -7.61 -12.65
CA SER A 57 2.35 -6.57 -13.33
C SER A 57 0.99 -7.06 -13.86
N SER A 58 0.59 -8.29 -13.56
CA SER A 58 -0.68 -8.88 -14.02
C SER A 58 -1.90 -8.05 -13.61
N TRP A 59 -1.82 -7.39 -12.44
CA TRP A 59 -2.88 -6.52 -11.93
C TRP A 59 -3.20 -5.32 -12.85
N ARG A 60 -2.23 -4.85 -13.63
CA ARG A 60 -2.41 -3.72 -14.57
C ARG A 60 -3.48 -4.03 -15.62
N GLN A 61 -3.62 -5.31 -15.99
CA GLN A 61 -4.63 -5.77 -16.93
C GLN A 61 -6.04 -5.67 -16.32
N ALA A 62 -6.18 -6.01 -15.03
CA ALA A 62 -7.46 -5.96 -14.33
C ALA A 62 -8.04 -4.54 -14.27
N VAL A 63 -7.18 -3.53 -14.04
CA VAL A 63 -7.59 -2.12 -13.97
C VAL A 63 -7.52 -1.38 -15.32
N LYS A 64 -7.06 -2.05 -16.39
CA LYS A 64 -6.79 -1.45 -17.71
C LYS A 64 -5.98 -0.16 -17.60
N LEU A 65 -4.82 -0.23 -16.94
CA LEU A 65 -3.99 0.92 -16.65
C LEU A 65 -3.66 1.72 -17.93
N ASP A 66 -4.20 2.93 -18.05
CA ASP A 66 -3.94 3.81 -19.20
C ASP A 66 -2.77 4.74 -18.92
N ARG A 67 -1.64 4.47 -19.59
CA ARG A 67 -0.43 5.28 -19.51
C ARG A 67 -0.22 6.18 -20.73
N ARG A 68 -1.19 6.24 -21.66
CA ARG A 68 -1.07 7.02 -22.91
C ARG A 68 -0.93 8.51 -22.65
N PHE A 69 -1.51 9.01 -21.55
CA PHE A 69 -1.40 10.41 -21.13
C PHE A 69 0.03 10.84 -20.75
N VAL A 70 0.97 9.91 -20.63
CA VAL A 70 2.35 10.17 -20.15
C VAL A 70 3.39 10.02 -21.27
N VAL A 71 2.96 9.78 -22.51
CA VAL A 71 3.86 9.37 -23.60
C VAL A 71 4.55 10.58 -24.25
N ARG A 72 5.80 10.84 -23.84
CA ARG A 72 7.00 10.84 -24.72
C ARG A 72 8.32 11.17 -24.03
N ALA A 73 8.31 11.82 -22.86
CA ALA A 73 9.54 12.21 -22.16
C ALA A 73 9.92 11.30 -20.99
N ALA A 74 9.00 10.42 -20.56
CA ALA A 74 9.03 9.83 -19.23
C ALA A 74 9.03 8.29 -19.21
N LEU A 75 9.28 7.58 -20.32
CA LEU A 75 9.00 6.13 -20.35
C LEU A 75 10.21 5.21 -20.34
N ASP A 76 11.39 5.60 -20.83
CA ASP A 76 12.51 4.67 -20.89
C ASP A 76 13.75 5.28 -20.25
N THR A 77 14.06 4.83 -19.02
CA THR A 77 15.29 5.10 -18.27
C THR A 77 15.56 6.56 -17.89
N VAL A 78 14.81 7.10 -16.93
CA VAL A 78 15.47 7.99 -15.98
C VAL A 78 16.24 7.06 -15.04
N ALA A 79 17.53 6.89 -15.28
CA ALA A 79 18.42 6.42 -14.22
C ALA A 79 18.25 7.43 -13.09
N ILE A 80 17.58 7.02 -12.01
CA ILE A 80 17.61 7.82 -10.78
C ILE A 80 19.05 7.69 -10.31
N PRO A 81 19.84 8.78 -10.33
CA PRO A 81 21.27 8.68 -10.04
C PRO A 81 21.53 8.32 -8.57
N GLU A 82 20.50 8.45 -7.72
CA GLU A 82 20.59 8.22 -6.29
C GLU A 82 20.88 6.75 -5.97
N ILE A 83 21.96 6.54 -5.22
CA ILE A 83 22.18 5.33 -4.45
C ILE A 83 22.06 5.65 -2.96
N TRP A 84 21.82 4.62 -2.15
CA TRP A 84 21.70 4.78 -0.70
C TRP A 84 22.95 5.41 -0.05
N ASP A 85 24.11 5.26 -0.70
CA ASP A 85 25.38 5.82 -0.26
C ASP A 85 25.46 7.35 -0.41
N ASP A 86 24.59 7.96 -1.23
CA ASP A 86 24.57 9.41 -1.46
C ASP A 86 23.81 10.17 -0.34
N ILE A 87 23.12 9.44 0.57
CA ILE A 87 22.39 10.05 1.69
C ILE A 87 23.39 10.63 2.69
N GLY A 88 23.62 11.94 2.62
CA GLY A 88 24.49 12.69 3.53
C GLY A 88 25.53 13.56 2.82
N GLU A 89 25.68 13.43 1.50
CA GLU A 89 26.49 14.36 0.69
C GLU A 89 25.68 15.64 0.41
N GLU A 90 26.31 16.82 0.56
CA GLU A 90 25.66 18.07 0.12
C GLU A 90 25.45 18.03 -1.40
N PRO A 91 24.25 18.39 -1.90
CA PRO A 91 24.00 18.40 -3.33
C PRO A 91 25.00 19.33 -4.01
N ALA A 92 25.75 18.80 -4.99
CA ALA A 92 26.70 19.59 -5.76
C ALA A 92 26.01 20.82 -6.36
N LEU A 93 26.55 22.01 -6.05
CA LEU A 93 26.10 23.33 -6.52
C LEU A 93 25.80 23.35 -8.02
N ALA A 94 24.51 23.22 -8.37
CA ALA A 94 23.79 23.81 -9.52
C ALA A 94 22.55 22.94 -9.87
N ASP A 95 21.55 22.88 -8.99
CA ASP A 95 20.29 22.24 -9.35
C ASP A 95 19.47 23.12 -10.31
N PRO A 96 18.79 22.52 -11.32
CA PRO A 96 17.81 23.24 -12.11
C PRO A 96 16.58 23.62 -11.26
N PRO A 97 15.92 24.76 -11.55
CA PRO A 97 14.70 25.15 -10.86
C PRO A 97 13.61 24.09 -11.08
N GLY A 98 13.09 23.49 -9.99
CA GLY A 98 12.03 22.47 -10.04
C GLY A 98 12.19 21.29 -9.07
N ARG A 99 13.26 21.23 -8.27
CA ARG A 99 13.43 20.24 -7.19
C ARG A 99 12.50 20.61 -6.02
N GLU A 100 11.23 20.21 -6.10
CA GLU A 100 10.36 20.25 -4.92
C GLU A 100 10.88 19.20 -3.93
N GLU A 101 11.65 19.64 -2.94
CA GLU A 101 12.03 18.88 -1.75
C GLU A 101 12.88 17.61 -1.98
N GLY A 102 13.80 17.64 -2.94
CA GLY A 102 14.85 16.62 -3.03
C GLY A 102 14.44 15.26 -3.61
N VAL A 103 13.23 15.13 -4.18
CA VAL A 103 12.78 13.89 -4.82
C VAL A 103 13.02 13.92 -6.34
N HIS A 104 13.61 12.86 -6.88
CA HIS A 104 13.82 12.68 -8.31
C HIS A 104 12.57 12.10 -8.96
N LEU A 105 11.93 12.89 -9.82
CA LEU A 105 10.71 12.52 -10.54
C LEU A 105 10.97 12.38 -12.05
N PRO A 106 10.19 11.55 -12.78
CA PRO A 106 9.07 10.74 -12.28
C PRO A 106 9.51 9.38 -11.70
N LEU A 107 8.72 8.83 -10.77
CA LEU A 107 8.94 7.49 -10.21
C LEU A 107 7.98 6.46 -10.80
N TYR A 108 8.54 5.42 -11.42
CA TYR A 108 7.83 4.26 -11.95
C TYR A 108 8.82 3.16 -12.39
N GLY A 109 8.32 1.94 -12.61
CA GLY A 109 9.09 0.89 -13.27
C GLY A 109 10.05 0.17 -12.32
N ASP A 110 11.29 -0.05 -12.75
CA ASP A 110 12.32 -0.74 -11.96
C ASP A 110 13.33 0.26 -11.41
N VAL A 111 12.84 1.15 -10.55
CA VAL A 111 13.63 2.16 -9.85
C VAL A 111 13.70 1.84 -8.36
N GLU A 112 14.80 2.21 -7.72
CA GLU A 112 15.01 2.09 -6.29
C GLU A 112 15.83 3.27 -5.78
N GLY A 113 15.77 3.53 -4.48
CA GLY A 113 16.57 4.56 -3.82
C GLY A 113 15.78 5.49 -2.88
N PRO A 114 16.43 6.55 -2.40
CA PRO A 114 15.88 7.48 -1.43
C PRO A 114 14.56 8.13 -1.89
N SER A 115 14.47 8.58 -3.14
CA SER A 115 13.24 9.16 -3.70
C SER A 115 12.05 8.18 -3.65
N VAL A 116 12.29 6.90 -3.90
CA VAL A 116 11.25 5.87 -3.82
C VAL A 116 10.79 5.67 -2.39
N LEU A 117 11.73 5.58 -1.44
CA LEU A 117 11.40 5.42 -0.01
C LEU A 117 10.61 6.62 0.50
N TYR A 118 11.04 7.82 0.13
CA TYR A 118 10.37 9.06 0.51
C TYR A 118 8.90 9.05 0.07
N VAL A 119 8.64 8.67 -1.18
CA VAL A 119 7.27 8.56 -1.69
C VAL A 119 6.49 7.42 -1.04
N GLN A 120 7.12 6.28 -0.73
CA GLN A 120 6.46 5.21 0.03
C GLN A 120 6.03 5.69 1.43
N VAL A 121 6.88 6.43 2.14
CA VAL A 121 6.54 7.01 3.45
C VAL A 121 5.38 8.01 3.32
N LEU A 122 5.42 8.87 2.31
CA LEU A 122 4.33 9.82 2.04
C LEU A 122 3.00 9.12 1.73
N LEU A 123 3.02 8.05 0.93
CA LEU A 123 1.85 7.24 0.62
C LEU A 123 1.25 6.60 1.88
N ASP A 124 2.08 6.03 2.76
CA ASP A 124 1.64 5.45 4.03
C ASP A 124 0.95 6.51 4.92
N ARG A 125 1.58 7.68 5.05
CA ARG A 125 1.00 8.84 5.77
C ARG A 125 -0.31 9.32 5.15
N ALA A 126 -0.41 9.34 3.82
CA ALA A 126 -1.62 9.67 3.07
C ALA A 126 -2.70 8.57 3.11
N ARG A 127 -2.48 7.48 3.86
CA ARG A 127 -3.36 6.32 4.03
C ARG A 127 -3.53 5.46 2.77
N PHE A 128 -2.52 5.41 1.92
CA PHE A 128 -2.41 4.47 0.81
C PHE A 128 -1.19 3.59 1.00
N SER A 129 -1.38 2.44 1.66
CA SER A 129 -0.25 1.58 2.00
C SER A 129 0.48 1.07 0.74
N PRO A 130 1.77 1.40 0.55
CA PRO A 130 2.60 0.86 -0.53
C PRO A 130 3.13 -0.54 -0.21
N GLY A 131 2.79 -1.10 0.95
CA GLY A 131 3.39 -2.33 1.50
C GLY A 131 4.65 -2.02 2.30
N ILE A 132 5.74 -2.71 1.98
CA ILE A 132 7.03 -2.54 2.67
C ILE A 132 7.64 -1.19 2.25
N LEU A 133 8.24 -0.48 3.22
CA LEU A 133 8.97 0.79 3.01
C LEU A 133 10.46 0.49 2.83
N ASP A 134 10.83 -0.05 1.67
CA ASP A 134 12.18 -0.54 1.35
C ASP A 134 12.91 0.31 0.30
N GLY A 135 12.27 1.37 -0.20
CA GLY A 135 12.79 2.19 -1.29
C GLY A 135 12.92 1.45 -2.62
N LYS A 136 12.23 0.31 -2.80
CA LYS A 136 12.19 -0.41 -4.07
C LYS A 136 10.83 -0.25 -4.71
N TRP A 137 10.81 0.18 -5.97
CA TRP A 137 9.55 0.27 -6.68
C TRP A 137 8.98 -1.12 -6.94
N GLY A 138 7.69 -1.30 -6.64
CA GLY A 138 7.01 -2.58 -6.75
C GLY A 138 5.52 -2.42 -7.01
N LYS A 139 4.85 -3.55 -7.26
CA LYS A 139 3.43 -3.58 -7.60
C LYS A 139 2.52 -2.95 -6.53
N ASN A 140 2.89 -3.03 -5.25
CA ASN A 140 2.10 -2.46 -4.17
C ASN A 140 2.23 -0.93 -4.14
N THR A 141 3.44 -0.39 -4.30
CA THR A 141 3.67 1.05 -4.49
C THR A 141 2.88 1.57 -5.70
N GLU A 142 2.99 0.90 -6.84
CA GLU A 142 2.29 1.31 -8.08
C GLU A 142 0.75 1.28 -7.91
N LYS A 143 0.20 0.27 -7.21
CA LYS A 143 -1.22 0.20 -6.86
C LYS A 143 -1.65 1.33 -5.92
N ALA A 144 -0.85 1.62 -4.90
CA ALA A 144 -1.13 2.70 -3.96
C ALA A 144 -1.24 4.04 -4.70
N VAL A 145 -0.29 4.32 -5.60
CA VAL A 145 -0.30 5.50 -6.46
C VAL A 145 -1.53 5.52 -7.36
N TYR A 146 -1.85 4.40 -8.03
CA TYR A 146 -3.03 4.30 -8.91
C TYR A 146 -4.32 4.64 -8.16
N TRP A 147 -4.53 4.05 -6.98
CA TRP A 147 -5.76 4.29 -6.19
C TRP A 147 -5.80 5.68 -5.58
N LEU A 148 -4.65 6.26 -5.25
CA LEU A 148 -4.57 7.67 -4.88
C LEU A 148 -4.98 8.56 -6.04
N GLN A 149 -4.38 8.39 -7.21
CA GLN A 149 -4.74 9.18 -8.39
C GLN A 149 -6.23 9.07 -8.70
N HIS A 150 -6.81 7.87 -8.58
CA HIS A 150 -8.24 7.67 -8.74
C HIS A 150 -9.08 8.43 -7.70
N ARG A 151 -8.70 8.38 -6.42
CA ARG A 151 -9.39 9.11 -5.33
C ARG A 151 -9.32 10.62 -5.50
N GLU A 152 -8.17 11.10 -5.99
CA GLU A 152 -7.87 12.52 -6.15
C GLU A 152 -8.26 13.07 -7.53
N GLU A 153 -8.98 12.28 -8.33
CA GLU A 153 -9.45 12.64 -9.68
C GLU A 153 -8.31 13.03 -10.65
N LEU A 154 -7.12 12.49 -10.41
CA LEU A 154 -5.96 12.60 -11.29
C LEU A 154 -5.95 11.47 -12.34
N PRO A 155 -5.22 11.64 -13.46
CA PRO A 155 -4.97 10.54 -14.38
C PRO A 155 -4.33 9.33 -13.66
N ALA A 156 -5.08 8.24 -13.56
CA ALA A 156 -4.69 7.02 -12.84
C ALA A 156 -3.67 6.19 -13.63
N THR A 157 -2.45 6.71 -13.70
CA THR A 157 -1.31 6.23 -14.49
C THR A 157 -0.41 5.26 -13.72
N GLY A 158 -0.52 5.25 -12.39
CA GLY A 158 0.30 4.44 -11.49
C GLY A 158 1.76 4.91 -11.39
N LEU A 159 2.11 6.07 -11.96
CA LEU A 159 3.42 6.71 -11.80
C LEU A 159 3.29 7.97 -10.98
N VAL A 160 4.41 8.42 -10.41
CA VAL A 160 4.47 9.66 -9.65
C VAL A 160 5.20 10.70 -10.49
N ASP A 161 4.43 11.59 -11.10
CA ASP A 161 4.92 12.84 -11.68
C ASP A 161 4.85 13.98 -10.65
N SER A 162 5.23 15.21 -11.04
CA SER A 162 5.20 16.37 -10.15
C SER A 162 3.79 16.66 -9.60
N THR A 163 2.76 16.53 -10.44
CA THR A 163 1.37 16.74 -10.03
C THR A 163 0.93 15.70 -8.97
N THR A 164 1.23 14.44 -9.22
CA THR A 164 0.93 13.35 -8.29
C THR A 164 1.73 13.52 -7.00
N TYR A 165 3.02 13.84 -7.08
CA TYR A 165 3.88 14.08 -5.93
C TYR A 165 3.33 15.18 -5.02
N ALA A 166 3.06 16.37 -5.58
CA ALA A 166 2.50 17.49 -4.83
C ALA A 166 1.20 17.10 -4.11
N ARG A 167 0.36 16.28 -4.77
CA ARG A 167 -0.87 15.80 -4.15
C ARG A 167 -0.61 14.82 -3.00
N ILE A 168 0.31 13.86 -3.16
CA ILE A 168 0.68 12.95 -2.08
C ILE A 168 1.24 13.75 -0.88
N PHE A 169 2.12 14.72 -1.15
CA PHE A 169 2.73 15.57 -0.13
C PHE A 169 1.68 16.37 0.69
N ASP A 170 0.71 16.98 0.00
CA ASP A 170 -0.42 17.66 0.65
C ASP A 170 -1.23 16.71 1.54
N LEU A 171 -1.57 15.52 1.04
CA LEU A 171 -2.35 14.52 1.76
C LEU A 171 -1.60 13.94 2.97
N ALA A 172 -0.27 13.86 2.89
CA ALA A 172 0.60 13.42 3.99
C ALA A 172 0.78 14.49 5.08
N GLY A 173 0.20 15.67 4.90
CA GLY A 173 0.23 16.78 5.84
C GLY A 173 1.47 17.65 5.76
N ARG A 174 2.14 17.69 4.59
CA ARG A 174 3.35 18.50 4.35
C ARG A 174 4.41 18.39 5.45
N PRO A 175 4.85 17.17 5.78
CA PRO A 175 5.82 16.96 6.85
C PRO A 175 7.15 17.65 6.54
N GLU A 176 7.67 18.41 7.50
CA GLU A 176 8.98 19.07 7.38
C GLU A 176 10.15 18.08 7.45
N ARG A 177 9.96 16.94 8.13
CA ARG A 177 10.94 15.85 8.29
C ARG A 177 10.27 14.49 8.38
N PHE A 178 11.02 13.45 8.01
CA PHE A 178 10.56 12.05 7.99
C PHE A 178 11.41 11.14 8.87
N ASP A 179 12.62 11.58 9.18
CA ASP A 179 13.53 10.97 10.13
C ASP A 179 13.34 11.59 11.52
N ARG A 180 13.69 10.82 12.54
CA ARG A 180 13.84 11.32 13.91
C ARG A 180 15.26 11.06 14.35
N GLU A 181 15.89 12.08 14.91
CA GLU A 181 17.17 11.90 15.61
C GLU A 181 16.88 11.32 17.00
N HIS A 182 17.54 10.20 17.34
CA HIS A 182 17.42 9.56 18.64
C HIS A 182 18.79 9.28 19.21
N VAL A 183 19.13 9.94 20.32
CA VAL A 183 20.35 9.65 21.07
C VAL A 183 20.12 8.41 21.92
N LEU A 184 20.92 7.36 21.68
CA LEU A 184 20.83 6.11 22.43
C LEU A 184 21.01 6.36 23.92
N THR A 185 20.05 5.85 24.70
CA THR A 185 20.08 5.89 26.17
C THR A 185 20.56 4.56 26.75
N GLU A 186 20.98 4.56 28.02
CA GLU A 186 21.31 3.32 28.73
C GLU A 186 20.12 2.35 28.75
N ASP A 187 18.91 2.87 28.89
CA ASP A 187 17.68 2.08 28.84
C ASP A 187 17.53 1.38 27.48
N ASP A 188 17.91 2.00 26.36
CA ASP A 188 17.80 1.41 25.02
C ASP A 188 18.68 0.17 24.87
N VAL A 189 19.91 0.24 25.38
CA VAL A 189 20.92 -0.82 25.25
C VAL A 189 20.81 -1.91 26.32
N THR A 190 20.21 -1.63 27.48
CA THR A 190 20.04 -2.60 28.58
C THR A 190 18.79 -3.47 28.46
N GLY A 191 18.00 -3.29 27.39
CA GLY A 191 16.78 -4.06 27.15
C GLY A 191 16.97 -5.57 27.23
N LEU A 192 15.89 -6.29 27.58
CA LEU A 192 15.85 -7.76 27.54
C LEU A 192 15.85 -8.25 26.08
N PHE A 193 17.03 -8.25 25.47
CA PHE A 193 17.25 -8.86 24.16
C PHE A 193 17.33 -10.38 24.32
N ARG A 194 16.46 -11.09 23.63
CA ARG A 194 16.34 -12.54 23.73
C ARG A 194 16.08 -13.12 22.35
N ARG A 195 16.76 -14.22 22.06
CA ARG A 195 16.41 -15.04 20.90
C ARG A 195 14.98 -15.60 21.02
N ILE A 196 14.13 -15.30 20.05
CA ILE A 196 12.76 -15.79 19.98
C ILE A 196 12.78 -17.12 19.20
N PRO A 197 12.28 -18.22 19.80
CA PRO A 197 12.17 -19.50 19.09
C PRO A 197 11.24 -19.40 17.88
N ARG A 198 11.48 -20.18 16.82
CA ARG A 198 10.57 -20.22 15.65
C ARG A 198 9.25 -20.94 15.92
N SER A 199 9.24 -21.88 16.86
CA SER A 199 8.04 -22.64 17.19
C SER A 199 7.08 -21.79 18.00
N VAL A 200 5.84 -21.64 17.50
CA VAL A 200 4.75 -20.95 18.19
C VAL A 200 4.51 -21.52 19.59
N TYR A 201 4.64 -22.84 19.76
CA TYR A 201 4.49 -23.49 21.07
C TYR A 201 5.62 -23.15 22.05
N ALA A 202 6.83 -22.91 21.55
CA ALA A 202 7.94 -22.46 22.37
C ALA A 202 7.84 -20.96 22.69
N GLN A 203 7.39 -20.15 21.72
CA GLN A 203 7.07 -18.74 21.90
C GLN A 203 6.00 -18.53 22.99
N ALA A 204 4.95 -19.34 23.00
CA ALA A 204 3.87 -19.27 23.99
C ALA A 204 4.32 -19.51 25.45
N ARG A 205 5.50 -20.12 25.65
CA ARG A 205 6.10 -20.32 26.98
C ARG A 205 6.93 -19.12 27.43
N LEU A 206 7.20 -18.16 26.55
CA LEU A 206 7.93 -16.95 26.89
C LEU A 206 7.02 -16.00 27.68
N LYS A 207 7.61 -15.28 28.63
CA LYS A 207 6.92 -14.24 29.39
C LYS A 207 6.50 -13.06 28.49
N CYS A 208 7.27 -12.79 27.44
CA CYS A 208 7.03 -11.77 26.43
C CYS A 208 7.62 -12.24 25.09
N LEU A 209 7.01 -11.78 23.99
CA LEU A 209 7.71 -11.59 22.72
C LEU A 209 8.37 -10.21 22.81
N CYS A 210 9.46 -10.13 23.56
CA CYS A 210 10.30 -8.94 23.65
C CYS A 210 11.09 -8.78 22.32
N TYR A 211 12.25 -8.14 22.33
CA TYR A 211 13.05 -7.91 21.12
C TYR A 211 14.22 -8.89 21.02
N GLU A 212 14.61 -9.30 19.81
CA GLU A 212 15.86 -10.03 19.59
C GLU A 212 17.06 -9.08 19.50
N THR A 213 16.85 -7.83 19.03
CA THR A 213 17.92 -6.86 18.77
C THR A 213 17.57 -5.43 19.19
N LEU A 214 18.60 -4.58 19.35
CA LEU A 214 18.42 -3.14 19.59
C LEU A 214 17.66 -2.47 18.45
N THR A 215 17.96 -2.82 17.20
CA THR A 215 17.30 -2.25 16.02
C THR A 215 15.80 -2.55 16.01
N GLU A 216 15.42 -3.80 16.31
CA GLU A 216 14.01 -4.20 16.40
C GLU A 216 13.27 -3.39 17.49
N ARG A 217 13.90 -3.20 18.65
CA ARG A 217 13.33 -2.38 19.72
C ARG A 217 13.13 -0.93 19.31
N LEU A 218 14.08 -0.34 18.58
CA LEU A 218 14.00 1.05 18.13
C LEU A 218 12.97 1.24 17.02
N ALA A 219 12.73 0.22 16.19
CA ALA A 219 11.74 0.26 15.11
C ALA A 219 10.27 0.35 15.61
N GLU A 220 10.00 -0.03 16.86
CA GLU A 220 8.66 0.02 17.48
C GLU A 220 8.33 1.35 18.19
N ARG A 221 9.15 2.40 18.02
CA ARG A 221 9.00 3.72 18.68
C ARG A 221 8.83 4.86 17.67
#